data_AF-A0A9N9TKF8-F1
#
_entry.id   AF-A0A9N9TKF8-F1
#
_cell.length_a   1.000
_cell.length_b   1.000
_cell.length_c   1.000
_cell.angle_alpha   90.00
_cell.angle_beta   90.00
_cell.angle_gamma   90.00
#
_symmetry.space_group_name_H-M   'P 1'
#
loop_
_entity.id
_entity.type
_entity.pdbx_description
1 polymer ?
#
loop_
_entity_poly.entity_id
_entity_poly.type
_entity_poly.pdbx_seq_one_letter_code
_entity_poly.pdbx_strand_id
1 'polypeptide(L)'
;MSRRPTPLDNEQCRQCQTFKDYVKSAKKKKDNENGTCPSDNNNDDHPRRPDCPLDKEELGNKTWGLLHTIAAKYPEKPGSTDKKTMSEFFTLLSRIYPCEHCAQDFREDLKCDPPKLECREELSQWLCRLHNKVNKKIGKEEFDCSKVNERWRDGWKDGSCD
;
A
#
# COMPACT_ATOMS: atom_id res chain seq x y z
N MET A 1 3.96 10.89 -30.45
CA MET A 1 5.15 11.29 -29.66
C MET A 1 5.43 10.17 -28.67
N SER A 2 6.44 9.33 -28.90
CA SER A 2 6.78 8.24 -27.97
C SER A 2 7.52 8.79 -26.76
N ARG A 3 6.98 8.50 -25.57
CA ARG A 3 7.57 8.86 -24.27
C ARG A 3 8.94 8.17 -24.14
N ARG A 4 9.96 8.90 -23.68
CA ARG A 4 11.28 8.31 -23.39
C ARG A 4 11.16 7.36 -22.17
N PRO A 5 11.73 6.15 -22.24
CA PRO A 5 11.80 5.26 -21.10
C PRO A 5 12.58 5.91 -19.94
N THR A 6 12.04 5.79 -18.74
CA THR A 6 12.65 6.17 -17.47
C THR A 6 13.33 4.96 -16.83
N PRO A 7 14.27 5.15 -15.88
CA PRO A 7 14.91 4.04 -15.16
C PRO A 7 13.93 3.09 -14.45
N LEU A 8 12.70 3.53 -14.17
CA LEU A 8 11.63 2.71 -13.60
C LEU A 8 10.98 1.74 -14.60
N ASP A 9 11.16 1.98 -15.91
CA ASP A 9 10.60 1.13 -16.96
C ASP A 9 11.40 -0.16 -17.20
N ASN A 10 12.61 -0.26 -16.61
CA ASN A 10 13.49 -1.43 -16.71
C ASN A 10 13.57 -2.24 -15.41
N GLU A 11 12.85 -1.82 -14.37
CA GLU A 11 12.65 -2.58 -13.14
C GLU A 11 11.35 -3.37 -13.29
N GLN A 12 11.34 -4.66 -12.94
CA GLN A 12 10.15 -5.50 -13.05
C GLN A 12 9.05 -4.97 -12.12
N CYS A 13 8.22 -4.07 -12.64
CA CYS A 13 7.20 -3.38 -11.86
C CYS A 13 6.07 -4.35 -11.51
N ARG A 14 6.10 -4.92 -10.30
CA ARG A 14 5.05 -5.80 -9.76
C ARG A 14 3.67 -5.17 -9.81
N GLN A 15 3.57 -3.85 -9.62
CA GLN A 15 2.33 -3.09 -9.68
C GLN A 15 1.79 -2.88 -11.11
N CYS A 16 2.62 -3.11 -12.14
CA CYS A 16 2.28 -2.90 -13.54
C CYS A 16 1.82 -4.19 -14.24
N GLN A 17 1.89 -5.33 -13.56
CA GLN A 17 1.48 -6.63 -14.08
C GLN A 17 0.22 -7.10 -13.35
N THR A 18 -0.73 -7.71 -14.07
CA THR A 18 -1.79 -8.44 -13.38
C THR A 18 -1.18 -9.67 -12.72
N PHE A 19 -1.79 -10.17 -11.64
CA PHE A 19 -1.34 -11.42 -11.02
C PHE A 19 -1.26 -12.57 -12.05
N LYS A 20 -2.20 -12.60 -13.00
CA LYS A 20 -2.19 -13.55 -14.12
C LYS A 20 -0.98 -13.38 -15.02
N ASP A 21 -0.54 -12.15 -15.29
CA ASP A 21 0.59 -11.88 -16.18
C ASP A 21 1.94 -12.07 -15.48
N TYR A 22 2.06 -11.73 -14.19
CA TYR A 22 3.22 -12.06 -13.36
C TYR A 22 3.42 -13.59 -13.26
N VAL A 23 2.34 -14.32 -12.97
CA VAL A 23 2.33 -15.79 -12.92
C VAL A 23 2.65 -16.40 -14.28
N LYS A 24 2.17 -15.84 -15.40
CA LYS A 24 2.53 -16.29 -16.76
C LYS A 24 4.00 -16.05 -17.08
N SER A 25 4.57 -14.91 -16.67
CA SER A 25 6.01 -14.63 -16.82
C SER A 25 6.87 -15.58 -15.96
N ALA A 26 6.38 -16.00 -14.80
CA ALA A 26 7.03 -17.01 -13.94
C ALA A 26 6.81 -18.46 -14.42
N LYS A 27 5.73 -18.76 -15.16
CA LYS A 27 5.32 -20.12 -15.56
C LYS A 27 5.57 -20.43 -17.04
N LYS A 28 6.78 -20.20 -17.55
CA LYS A 28 7.25 -20.85 -18.80
C LYS A 28 7.58 -22.36 -18.60
N LYS A 29 6.76 -23.05 -17.78
CA LYS A 29 6.71 -24.51 -17.62
C LYS A 29 5.32 -24.93 -17.11
N LYS A 30 4.61 -25.62 -18.02
CA LYS A 30 3.39 -26.43 -17.90
C LYS A 30 2.04 -25.75 -17.62
N ASP A 31 1.18 -25.91 -18.63
CA ASP A 31 -0.27 -25.72 -18.65
C ASP A 31 -1.00 -26.75 -17.76
N ASN A 32 -2.16 -26.40 -17.19
CA ASN A 32 -3.49 -26.72 -17.76
C ASN A 32 -4.64 -26.25 -16.83
N GLU A 33 -5.80 -25.94 -17.44
CA GLU A 33 -7.01 -25.36 -16.84
C GLU A 33 -7.87 -26.36 -16.04
N ASN A 34 -8.65 -25.87 -15.06
CA ASN A 34 -10.12 -25.71 -15.10
C ASN A 34 -10.74 -25.60 -13.69
N GLY A 35 -11.85 -24.86 -13.59
CA GLY A 35 -12.42 -24.40 -12.33
C GLY A 35 -13.58 -25.23 -11.74
N THR A 36 -14.31 -24.52 -10.86
CA THR A 36 -15.71 -24.63 -10.38
C THR A 36 -15.84 -24.80 -8.85
N CYS A 37 -16.78 -24.05 -8.26
CA CYS A 37 -17.14 -24.00 -6.84
C CYS A 37 -18.15 -25.11 -6.44
N PRO A 38 -18.29 -25.44 -5.15
CA PRO A 38 -19.64 -25.48 -4.56
C PRO A 38 -19.77 -25.00 -3.08
N SER A 39 -21.04 -24.87 -2.69
CA SER A 39 -21.72 -24.11 -1.62
C SER A 39 -21.54 -24.46 -0.12
N ASP A 40 -21.82 -23.42 0.68
CA ASP A 40 -22.58 -23.26 1.95
C ASP A 40 -22.40 -24.16 3.19
N ASN A 41 -22.28 -23.49 4.35
CA ASN A 41 -23.02 -23.82 5.59
C ASN A 41 -23.13 -22.62 6.55
N ASN A 42 -24.34 -22.36 7.02
CA ASN A 42 -24.73 -21.22 7.86
C ASN A 42 -24.17 -21.29 9.29
N ASN A 43 -23.44 -20.24 9.67
CA ASN A 43 -23.63 -19.55 10.95
C ASN A 43 -24.16 -18.15 10.60
N ASP A 44 -24.76 -17.42 11.55
CA ASP A 44 -25.27 -16.05 11.34
C ASP A 44 -24.10 -15.04 11.21
N ASP A 45 -23.36 -15.26 10.12
CA ASP A 45 -22.12 -14.70 9.60
C ASP A 45 -22.28 -14.79 8.08
N HIS A 46 -23.30 -14.11 7.55
CA HIS A 46 -23.41 -14.01 6.09
C HIS A 46 -22.21 -13.20 5.60
N PRO A 47 -21.30 -13.79 4.80
CA PRO A 47 -20.14 -13.08 4.31
C PRO A 47 -20.64 -11.85 3.57
N ARG A 48 -20.28 -10.67 4.07
CA ARG A 48 -20.65 -9.40 3.46
C ARG A 48 -20.30 -9.48 1.99
N ARG A 49 -21.26 -9.13 1.13
CA ARG A 49 -21.03 -9.20 -0.30
C ARG A 49 -19.81 -8.34 -0.67
N PRO A 50 -18.91 -8.84 -1.53
CA PRO A 50 -17.66 -8.15 -1.87
C PRO A 50 -17.88 -6.82 -2.61
N ASP A 51 -19.09 -6.59 -3.12
CA ASP A 51 -19.50 -5.36 -3.82
C ASP A 51 -20.25 -4.37 -2.92
N CYS A 52 -20.33 -4.63 -1.61
CA CYS A 52 -20.82 -3.63 -0.67
C CYS A 52 -19.85 -2.44 -0.53
N PRO A 53 -20.36 -1.23 -0.20
CA PRO A 53 -19.50 -0.12 0.20
C PRO A 53 -18.60 -0.52 1.36
N LEU A 54 -17.37 -0.03 1.39
CA LEU A 54 -16.37 -0.41 2.40
C LEU A 54 -16.76 0.09 3.79
N ASP A 55 -16.52 -0.72 4.82
CA ASP A 55 -16.50 -0.21 6.18
C ASP A 55 -15.19 0.53 6.53
N LYS A 56 -15.11 1.02 7.77
CA LYS A 56 -13.96 1.75 8.31
C LYS A 56 -12.65 0.95 8.22
N GLU A 57 -12.68 -0.34 8.53
CA GLU A 57 -11.47 -1.18 8.55
C GLU A 57 -11.03 -1.54 7.13
N GLU A 58 -11.96 -1.94 6.26
CA GLU A 58 -11.68 -2.23 4.86
C GLU A 58 -11.13 -0.99 4.14
N LEU A 59 -11.75 0.18 4.35
CA LEU A 59 -11.26 1.45 3.79
C LEU A 59 -9.87 1.80 4.33
N GLY A 60 -9.64 1.62 5.63
CA GLY A 60 -8.34 1.82 6.26
C GLY A 60 -7.26 0.94 5.64
N ASN A 61 -7.51 -0.38 5.59
CA ASN A 61 -6.58 -1.36 5.05
C ASN A 61 -6.23 -1.08 3.58
N LYS A 62 -7.22 -0.75 2.74
CA LYS A 62 -6.99 -0.39 1.33
C LYS A 62 -6.20 0.91 1.19
N THR A 63 -6.51 1.90 2.03
CA THR A 63 -5.79 3.19 2.03
C THR A 63 -4.33 3.01 2.44
N TRP A 64 -4.05 2.27 3.51
CA TRP A 64 -2.68 1.96 3.91
C TRP A 64 -1.92 1.20 2.82
N GLY A 65 -2.57 0.25 2.14
CA GLY A 65 -1.99 -0.44 1.00
C GLY A 65 -1.57 0.52 -0.11
N LEU A 66 -2.43 1.48 -0.46
CA LEU A 66 -2.11 2.53 -1.42
C LEU A 66 -0.93 3.40 -0.94
N LEU A 67 -1.00 3.91 0.29
CA LEU A 67 0.00 4.82 0.85
C LEU A 67 1.39 4.19 0.90
N HIS A 68 1.50 2.98 1.42
CA HIS A 68 2.78 2.28 1.51
C HIS A 68 3.33 1.93 0.14
N THR A 69 2.47 1.58 -0.83
CA THR A 69 2.91 1.34 -2.21
C THR A 69 3.42 2.61 -2.89
N ILE A 70 2.76 3.75 -2.66
CA ILE A 70 3.22 5.06 -3.13
C ILE A 70 4.59 5.39 -2.51
N ALA A 71 4.76 5.21 -1.20
CA ALA A 71 6.02 5.45 -0.51
C ALA A 71 7.15 4.54 -1.02
N ALA A 72 6.86 3.25 -1.24
CA ALA A 72 7.81 2.27 -1.79
C ALA A 72 8.28 2.60 -3.22
N LYS A 73 7.50 3.37 -3.97
CA LYS A 73 7.84 3.85 -5.32
C LYS A 73 8.32 5.31 -5.36
N TYR A 74 8.42 5.97 -4.21
CA TYR A 74 9.00 7.31 -4.12
C TYR A 74 10.47 7.30 -4.58
N PRO A 75 10.99 8.36 -5.23
CA PRO A 75 12.38 8.36 -5.71
C PRO A 75 13.41 8.28 -4.57
N GLU A 76 14.55 7.64 -4.83
CA GLU A 76 15.69 7.68 -3.90
C GLU A 76 16.31 9.07 -3.78
N LYS A 77 16.23 9.86 -4.86
CA LYS A 77 16.71 11.25 -4.93
C LYS A 77 15.60 12.14 -5.48
N PRO A 78 14.58 12.47 -4.68
CA PRO A 78 13.42 13.25 -5.10
C PRO A 78 13.78 14.70 -5.40
N GLY A 79 13.21 15.25 -6.47
CA GLY A 79 13.30 16.67 -6.78
C GLY A 79 12.36 17.51 -5.91
N SER A 80 12.47 18.84 -6.01
CA SER A 80 11.57 19.77 -5.29
C SER A 80 10.10 19.54 -5.62
N THR A 81 9.79 19.22 -6.88
CA THR A 81 8.44 18.88 -7.33
C THR A 81 7.92 17.62 -6.64
N ASP A 82 8.71 16.54 -6.59
CA ASP A 82 8.31 15.27 -5.96
C ASP A 82 8.00 15.46 -4.47
N LYS A 83 8.86 16.22 -3.77
CA LYS A 83 8.67 16.57 -2.35
C LYS A 83 7.39 17.38 -2.16
N LYS A 84 7.19 18.43 -2.96
CA LYS A 84 5.99 19.26 -2.89
C LYS A 84 4.72 18.43 -3.14
N THR A 85 4.70 17.64 -4.21
CA THR A 85 3.57 16.78 -4.55
C THR A 85 3.26 15.79 -3.44
N MET A 86 4.26 15.15 -2.84
CA MET A 86 4.04 14.20 -1.75
C MET A 86 3.48 14.88 -0.49
N SER A 87 4.03 16.05 -0.12
CA SER A 87 3.54 16.84 1.01
C SER A 87 2.09 17.29 0.80
N GLU A 88 1.77 17.78 -0.40
CA GLU A 88 0.41 18.18 -0.77
C GLU A 88 -0.54 17.00 -0.78
N PHE A 89 -0.11 15.83 -1.28
CA PHE A 89 -0.91 14.60 -1.28
C PHE A 89 -1.35 14.20 0.13
N PHE A 90 -0.44 14.11 1.10
CA PHE A 90 -0.81 13.78 2.49
C PHE A 90 -1.71 14.85 3.12
N THR A 91 -1.44 16.13 2.84
CA THR A 91 -2.28 17.24 3.32
C THR A 91 -3.70 17.12 2.77
N LEU A 92 -3.86 16.90 1.47
CA LEU A 92 -5.16 16.75 0.83
C LEU A 92 -5.89 15.50 1.32
N LEU A 93 -5.19 14.37 1.42
CA LEU A 93 -5.76 13.14 1.94
C LEU A 93 -6.34 13.34 3.35
N SER A 94 -5.61 14.01 4.25
CA SER A 94 -6.07 14.31 5.61
C SER A 94 -7.33 15.19 5.68
N ARG A 95 -7.65 15.92 4.61
CA ARG A 95 -8.85 16.76 4.51
C ARG A 95 -10.05 16.03 3.93
N ILE A 96 -9.82 15.05 3.05
CA ILE A 96 -10.87 14.37 2.30
C ILE A 96 -11.11 12.92 2.76
N TYR A 97 -10.34 12.44 3.74
CA TYR A 97 -10.49 11.08 4.24
C TYR A 97 -11.90 10.90 4.85
N PRO A 98 -12.73 9.93 4.38
CA PRO A 98 -14.17 9.90 4.69
C PRO A 98 -14.54 9.68 6.17
N CYS A 99 -13.64 9.10 6.96
CA CYS A 99 -13.82 8.93 8.39
C CYS A 99 -13.38 10.22 9.12
N GLU A 100 -14.32 11.07 9.54
CA GLU A 100 -14.00 12.40 10.08
C GLU A 100 -13.05 12.36 11.28
N HIS A 101 -13.30 11.52 12.28
CA HIS A 101 -12.40 11.44 13.44
C HIS A 101 -11.02 10.88 13.07
N CYS A 102 -10.98 9.90 12.15
CA CYS A 102 -9.70 9.41 11.61
C CYS A 102 -8.94 10.53 10.86
N ALA A 103 -9.66 11.35 10.10
CA ALA A 103 -9.10 12.46 9.35
C ALA A 103 -8.58 13.57 10.28
N GLN A 104 -9.32 13.88 11.35
CA GLN A 104 -8.89 14.82 12.37
C GLN A 104 -7.60 14.37 13.04
N ASP A 105 -7.56 13.12 13.51
CA ASP A 105 -6.35 12.53 14.11
C ASP A 105 -5.17 12.61 13.14
N PHE A 106 -5.39 12.28 11.86
CA PHE A 106 -4.34 12.33 10.87
C PHE A 106 -3.84 13.76 10.61
N ARG A 107 -4.71 14.77 10.64
CA ARG A 107 -4.32 16.19 10.56
C ARG A 107 -3.47 16.62 11.75
N GLU A 108 -3.78 16.13 12.94
CA GLU A 108 -2.98 16.42 14.15
C GLU A 108 -1.62 15.74 14.07
N ASP A 109 -1.59 14.48 13.63
CA ASP A 109 -0.35 13.73 13.41
C ASP A 109 0.58 14.43 12.40
N LEU A 110 0.03 14.90 11.26
CA LEU A 110 0.80 15.63 10.25
C LEU A 110 1.38 16.95 10.75
N LYS A 111 0.72 17.61 11.71
CA LYS A 111 1.24 18.83 12.34
C LYS A 111 2.41 18.52 13.28
N CYS A 112 2.30 17.44 14.04
CA CYS A 112 3.30 17.05 15.03
C CYS A 112 4.53 16.37 14.41
N ASP A 113 4.33 15.48 13.44
CA ASP A 113 5.41 14.77 12.73
C ASP A 113 5.16 14.82 11.21
N PRO A 114 5.60 15.89 10.53
CA PRO A 114 5.40 16.04 9.10
C PRO A 114 6.19 14.98 8.29
N PRO A 115 5.72 14.64 7.07
CA PRO A 115 6.35 13.65 6.20
C PRO A 115 7.85 13.91 5.99
N LYS A 116 8.66 12.86 6.09
CA LYS A 116 10.09 12.91 5.74
C LYS A 116 10.24 12.58 4.25
N LEU A 117 10.73 13.54 3.48
CA LEU A 117 10.66 13.52 2.01
C LEU A 117 12.05 13.57 1.36
N GLU A 118 13.13 13.36 2.10
CA GLU A 118 14.48 13.46 1.55
C GLU A 118 14.83 12.28 0.63
N CYS A 119 14.28 11.10 0.91
CA CYS A 119 14.41 9.93 0.06
C CYS A 119 13.31 8.91 0.34
N ARG A 120 13.22 7.90 -0.53
CA ARG A 120 12.33 6.73 -0.39
C ARG A 120 12.35 6.09 0.99
N GLU A 121 13.54 5.86 1.55
CA GLU A 121 13.70 5.17 2.82
C GLU A 121 13.10 5.99 3.96
N GLU A 122 13.42 7.28 4.04
CA GLU A 122 12.88 8.15 5.08
C GLU A 122 11.35 8.26 5.02
N LEU A 123 10.78 8.36 3.83
CA LEU A 123 9.33 8.41 3.65
C LEU A 123 8.66 7.09 4.09
N SER A 124 9.22 5.95 3.67
CA SER A 124 8.69 4.63 4.00
C SER A 124 8.75 4.37 5.52
N GLN A 125 9.86 4.75 6.16
CA GLN A 125 10.03 4.64 7.60
C GLN A 125 9.09 5.57 8.37
N TRP A 126 8.94 6.82 7.92
CA TRP A 126 8.00 7.77 8.51
C TRP A 126 6.56 7.23 8.43
N LEU A 127 6.14 6.75 7.26
CA LEU A 127 4.79 6.23 7.07
C LEU A 127 4.53 4.98 7.92
N CYS A 128 5.54 4.11 8.08
CA CYS A 128 5.45 2.96 8.98
C CYS A 128 5.23 3.36 10.44
N ARG A 129 6.02 4.33 10.94
CA ARG A 129 5.85 4.82 12.32
C ARG A 129 4.49 5.50 12.54
N LEU A 130 4.03 6.28 11.57
CA LEU A 130 2.69 6.85 11.59
C LEU A 130 1.61 5.75 11.66
N HIS A 131 1.73 4.71 10.85
CA HIS A 131 0.81 3.58 10.87
C HIS A 131 0.84 2.85 12.23
N ASN A 132 2.02 2.67 12.84
CA ASN A 132 2.14 2.10 14.18
C ASN A 132 1.51 2.97 15.27
N LYS A 133 1.54 4.30 15.13
CA LYS A 133 0.81 5.20 16.03
C LYS A 133 -0.69 4.91 16.01
N VAL A 134 -1.25 4.68 14.81
CA VAL A 134 -2.65 4.27 14.64
C VAL A 134 -2.88 2.88 15.20
N ASN A 135 -2.02 1.90 14.92
CA ASN A 135 -2.12 0.53 15.47
C ASN A 135 -2.20 0.56 16.99
N LYS A 136 -1.27 1.24 17.64
CA LYS A 136 -1.26 1.42 19.10
C LYS A 136 -2.54 2.09 19.61
N LYS A 137 -3.04 3.11 18.92
CA LYS A 137 -4.29 3.81 19.29
C LYS A 137 -5.51 2.87 19.26
N ILE A 138 -5.55 1.92 18.34
CA ILE A 138 -6.66 0.98 18.17
C ILE A 138 -6.39 -0.41 18.79
N GLY A 139 -5.33 -0.55 19.59
CA GLY A 139 -4.99 -1.80 20.28
C GLY A 139 -4.45 -2.92 19.40
N LYS A 140 -3.94 -2.61 18.20
CA LYS A 140 -3.23 -3.55 17.32
C LYS A 140 -1.73 -3.57 17.66
N GLU A 141 -1.07 -4.68 17.35
CA GLU A 141 0.37 -4.81 17.47
C GLU A 141 1.12 -3.84 16.55
N GLU A 142 2.31 -3.43 16.97
CA GLU A 142 3.19 -2.62 16.14
C GLU A 142 3.85 -3.49 15.06
N PHE A 143 3.92 -2.98 13.84
CA PHE A 143 4.64 -3.61 12.74
C PHE A 143 6.14 -3.27 12.84
N ASP A 144 7.00 -4.25 12.58
CA ASP A 144 8.45 -4.02 12.51
C ASP A 144 8.81 -3.22 11.25
N CYS A 145 9.11 -1.92 11.42
CA CYS A 145 9.48 -1.05 10.30
C CYS A 145 10.77 -1.45 9.58
N SER A 146 11.61 -2.33 10.14
CA SER A 146 12.73 -2.93 9.40
C SER A 146 12.26 -3.79 8.22
N LYS A 147 11.01 -4.24 8.25
CA LYS A 147 10.35 -5.10 7.25
C LYS A 147 9.49 -4.33 6.25
N VAL A 148 9.46 -2.99 6.30
CA VAL A 148 8.57 -2.18 5.46
C VAL A 148 8.81 -2.41 3.96
N ASN A 149 10.08 -2.52 3.54
CA ASN A 149 10.44 -2.77 2.15
C ASN A 149 10.12 -4.21 1.71
N GLU A 150 10.34 -5.21 2.57
CA GLU A 150 9.93 -6.60 2.31
C GLU A 150 8.41 -6.67 2.09
N ARG A 151 7.63 -6.01 2.94
CA ARG A 151 6.17 -6.03 2.89
C ARG A 151 5.56 -5.29 1.69
N TRP A 152 6.13 -4.16 1.30
CA TRP A 152 5.47 -3.23 0.37
C TRP A 152 6.20 -3.02 -0.97
N ARG A 153 7.44 -3.50 -1.10
CA ARG A 153 8.24 -3.29 -2.30
C ARG A 153 8.81 -4.58 -2.89
N ASP A 154 9.59 -5.30 -2.09
CA ASP A 154 10.51 -6.34 -2.57
C ASP A 154 9.89 -7.74 -2.53
N GLY A 155 8.98 -7.99 -1.59
CA GLY A 155 8.60 -9.34 -1.20
C GLY A 155 9.43 -9.84 -0.02
N TRP A 156 8.94 -10.88 0.64
CA TRP A 156 9.61 -11.49 1.78
C TRP A 156 10.88 -12.23 1.35
N LYS A 157 11.94 -12.13 2.16
CA LYS A 157 13.25 -12.75 1.87
C LYS A 157 13.23 -14.28 1.80
N ASP A 158 12.19 -14.91 2.33
CA ASP A 158 11.99 -16.36 2.28
C ASP A 158 11.42 -16.84 0.94
N GLY A 159 11.14 -15.94 0.00
CA GLY A 159 10.58 -16.27 -1.31
C GLY A 159 9.09 -16.62 -1.27
N SER A 160 8.39 -16.45 -0.14
CA SER A 160 6.94 -16.73 -0.02
C SER A 160 6.04 -15.87 -0.91
N CYS A 161 6.63 -14.86 -1.55
CA CYS A 161 5.96 -13.97 -2.49
C CYS A 161 6.16 -14.35 -3.96
N ASP A 162 7.02 -15.30 -4.30
CA ASP A 162 7.39 -15.66 -5.68
C ASP A 162 6.64 -16.88 -6.23
#